data_AF-R6QZN0-F1
#
_entry.id   AF-R6QZN0-F1
#
_cell.length_a   1.000
_cell.length_b   1.000
_cell.length_c   1.000
_cell.angle_alpha   90.00
_cell.angle_beta   90.00
_cell.angle_gamma   90.00
#
_symmetry.space_group_name_H-M   'P 1'
#
loop_
_entity.id
_entity.type
_entity.pdbx_description
1 polymer ?
#
loop_
_entity_poly.entity_id
_entity_poly.type
_entity_poly.pdbx_seq_one_letter_code
_entity_poly.pdbx_strand_id
1 'polypeptide(L)'
;MLQKAFLDAYNLIRVNDKDVLESFLAKLDDTLMEDNIVKKIEKTQKEITHLESKNKELANYNQTKDNQNEIKNEIRACRNLLEGNGNLQEFDRFIFESIVEKVIVVGYNINGDIDPYLITFVLKIGKNVKSKSKTRNSNNGNGDGDSYQSPSSDPLNSYNLPSVNAC
;
A
#
# COMPACT_ATOMS: atom_id res chain seq x y z
N MET A 1 58.75 22.49 5.67
CA MET A 1 59.77 21.43 5.42
C MET A 1 59.32 20.47 4.34
N LEU A 2 58.13 19.88 4.44
CA LEU A 2 57.61 18.92 3.45
C LEU A 2 57.51 19.48 2.02
N GLN A 3 56.99 20.71 1.87
CA GLN A 3 56.86 21.34 0.54
C GLN A 3 58.20 21.54 -0.17
N LYS A 4 59.26 21.89 0.59
CA LYS A 4 60.61 22.04 0.04
C LYS A 4 61.18 20.69 -0.38
N ALA A 5 61.04 19.66 0.47
CA ALA A 5 61.45 18.29 0.14
C ALA A 5 60.70 17.74 -1.09
N PHE A 6 59.43 18.08 -1.24
CA PHE A 6 58.63 17.73 -2.41
C PHE A 6 59.11 18.43 -3.68
N LEU A 7 59.43 19.73 -3.60
CA LEU A 7 60.02 20.49 -4.72
C LEU A 7 61.37 19.92 -5.13
N ASP A 8 62.24 19.61 -4.17
CA ASP A 8 63.57 19.08 -4.43
C ASP A 8 63.49 17.70 -5.10
N ALA A 9 62.60 16.83 -4.63
CA ALA A 9 62.34 15.52 -5.26
C ALA A 9 61.72 15.66 -6.67
N TYR A 10 60.75 16.55 -6.86
CA TYR A 10 60.14 16.81 -8.15
C TYR A 10 61.17 17.30 -9.18
N ASN A 11 62.02 18.25 -8.79
CA ASN A 11 63.08 18.78 -9.65
C ASN A 11 64.12 17.71 -10.00
N LEU A 12 64.46 16.82 -9.05
CA LEU A 12 65.39 15.72 -9.28
C LEU A 12 64.83 14.68 -10.26
N ILE A 13 63.56 14.31 -10.12
CA ILE A 13 62.88 13.34 -11.01
C ILE A 13 62.72 13.94 -12.41
N ARG A 14 62.32 15.22 -12.51
CA ARG A 14 62.17 15.91 -13.80
C ARG A 14 63.44 15.92 -14.65
N VAL A 15 64.62 16.00 -14.01
CA VAL A 15 65.92 16.05 -14.70
C VAL A 15 66.42 14.66 -15.08
N ASN A 16 66.19 13.65 -14.23
CA ASN A 16 66.81 12.34 -14.38
C ASN A 16 65.91 11.30 -15.07
N ASP A 17 64.58 11.42 -14.95
CA ASP A 17 63.65 10.41 -15.47
C ASP A 17 62.31 11.03 -15.87
N LYS A 18 62.25 11.45 -17.14
CA LYS A 18 61.08 12.12 -17.71
C LYS A 18 59.88 11.18 -17.84
N ASP A 19 60.12 9.88 -18.02
CA ASP A 19 59.08 8.88 -18.19
C ASP A 19 58.33 8.64 -16.87
N VAL A 20 59.04 8.66 -15.74
CA VAL A 20 58.42 8.60 -14.42
C VAL A 20 57.51 9.82 -14.17
N LEU A 21 57.98 11.02 -14.52
CA LEU A 21 57.17 12.24 -14.39
C LEU A 21 55.92 12.20 -15.28
N GLU A 22 56.06 11.80 -16.55
CA GLU A 22 54.92 11.65 -17.47
C GLU A 22 53.93 10.59 -16.97
N SER A 23 54.40 9.46 -16.43
CA SER A 23 53.52 8.43 -15.87
C SER A 23 52.74 8.92 -14.64
N PHE A 24 53.33 9.81 -13.84
CA PHE A 24 52.68 10.41 -12.68
C PHE A 24 51.63 11.43 -13.11
N LEU A 25 51.96 12.29 -14.08
CA LEU A 25 51.04 13.28 -14.64
C LEU A 25 49.86 12.60 -15.34
N ALA A 26 50.10 11.57 -16.14
CA ALA A 26 49.06 10.77 -16.79
C ALA A 26 48.10 10.14 -15.77
N LYS A 27 48.63 9.57 -14.67
CA LYS A 27 47.78 9.02 -13.59
C LYS A 27 46.98 10.08 -12.85
N LEU A 28 47.54 11.28 -12.65
CA LEU A 28 46.80 12.40 -12.09
C LEU A 28 45.68 12.83 -13.04
N ASP A 29 45.97 12.92 -14.33
CA ASP A 29 44.99 13.28 -15.36
C ASP A 29 43.87 12.23 -15.43
N ASP A 30 44.20 10.94 -15.45
CA ASP A 30 43.24 9.83 -15.40
C ASP A 30 42.35 9.87 -14.14
N THR A 31 42.93 10.26 -13.00
CA THR A 31 42.19 10.37 -11.73
C THR A 31 41.30 11.61 -11.70
N LEU A 32 41.75 12.70 -12.31
CA LEU A 32 41.03 13.96 -12.42
C LEU A 32 40.06 13.99 -13.62
N MET A 33 40.13 13.00 -14.51
CA MET A 33 39.21 12.86 -15.63
C MET A 33 37.78 12.84 -15.11
N GLU A 34 37.07 13.90 -15.46
CA GLU A 34 35.72 14.23 -15.03
C GLU A 34 34.75 13.06 -15.25
N ASP A 35 34.93 12.31 -16.34
CA ASP A 35 34.19 11.09 -16.66
C ASP A 35 34.18 10.04 -15.54
N ASN A 36 35.28 9.88 -14.80
CA ASN A 36 35.34 8.91 -13.71
C ASN A 36 34.52 9.37 -12.49
N ILE A 37 34.45 10.67 -12.26
CA ILE A 37 33.63 11.28 -11.20
C ILE A 37 32.16 11.24 -11.62
N VAL A 38 31.84 11.62 -12.86
CA VAL A 38 30.48 11.58 -13.42
C VAL A 38 29.92 10.16 -13.36
N LYS A 39 30.68 9.13 -13.77
CA LYS A 39 30.25 7.72 -13.68
C LYS A 39 29.94 7.29 -12.23
N LYS A 40 30.73 7.76 -11.26
CA LYS A 40 30.46 7.47 -9.83
C LYS A 40 29.19 8.16 -9.36
N ILE A 41 28.97 9.42 -9.73
CA ILE A 41 27.75 10.18 -9.42
C ILE A 41 26.53 9.48 -10.02
N GLU A 42 26.57 9.08 -11.30
CA GLU A 42 25.48 8.37 -11.94
C GLU A 42 25.16 7.04 -11.25
N LYS A 43 26.19 6.29 -10.84
CA LYS A 43 26.01 5.05 -10.10
C LYS A 43 25.34 5.30 -8.75
N THR A 44 25.82 6.26 -7.98
CA THR A 44 25.23 6.64 -6.69
C THR A 44 23.79 7.12 -6.86
N GLN A 45 23.49 7.89 -7.91
CA GLN A 45 22.13 8.35 -8.20
C GLN A 45 21.18 7.19 -8.53
N LYS A 46 21.66 6.18 -9.27
CA LYS A 46 20.90 4.95 -9.52
C LYS A 46 20.62 4.17 -8.23
N GLU A 47 21.60 4.10 -7.33
CA GLU A 47 21.42 3.45 -6.02
C GLU A 47 20.40 4.20 -5.15
N ILE A 48 20.46 5.53 -5.11
CA ILE A 48 19.49 6.36 -4.39
C ILE A 48 18.07 6.11 -4.91
N THR A 49 17.87 6.20 -6.23
CA THR A 49 16.54 6.00 -6.83
C THR A 49 16.02 4.58 -6.62
N HIS A 50 16.90 3.57 -6.62
CA HIS A 50 16.54 2.19 -6.28
C HIS A 50 16.08 2.06 -4.83
N LEU A 51 16.80 2.65 -3.89
CA LEU A 51 16.44 2.65 -2.46
C LEU A 51 15.14 3.40 -2.19
N GLU A 52 14.90 4.54 -2.85
CA GLU A 52 13.64 5.28 -2.76
C GLU A 52 12.44 4.44 -3.23
N SER A 53 12.60 3.71 -4.35
CA SER A 53 11.57 2.79 -4.83
C SER A 53 11.27 1.70 -3.81
N LYS A 54 12.31 1.13 -3.18
CA LYS A 54 12.16 0.11 -2.14
C LYS A 54 11.46 0.65 -0.89
N ASN A 55 11.79 1.86 -0.46
CA ASN A 55 11.12 2.52 0.66
C ASN A 55 9.63 2.76 0.39
N LYS A 56 9.28 3.18 -0.83
CA LYS A 56 7.88 3.35 -1.24
C LYS A 56 7.12 2.02 -1.24
N GLU A 57 7.74 0.96 -1.75
CA GLU A 57 7.17 -0.40 -1.72
C GLU A 57 6.90 -0.85 -0.27
N LEU A 58 7.86 -0.63 0.63
CA LEU A 58 7.73 -0.97 2.05
C LEU A 58 6.61 -0.18 2.75
N ALA A 59 6.49 1.12 2.45
CA ALA A 59 5.41 1.95 2.98
C ALA A 59 4.03 1.43 2.57
N ASN A 60 3.85 1.09 1.28
CA ASN A 60 2.60 0.51 0.78
C ASN A 60 2.27 -0.83 1.46
N TYR A 61 3.28 -1.67 1.67
CA TYR A 61 3.12 -2.95 2.37
C TYR A 61 2.66 -2.74 3.81
N ASN A 62 3.29 -1.81 4.54
CA ASN A 62 2.91 -1.50 5.92
C ASN A 62 1.48 -0.97 6.00
N GLN A 63 1.08 -0.05 5.13
CA GLN A 63 -0.30 0.43 5.05
C GLN A 63 -1.30 -0.70 4.80
N THR A 64 -0.97 -1.63 3.90
CA THR A 64 -1.83 -2.78 3.62
C THR A 64 -1.95 -3.69 4.84
N LYS A 65 -0.85 -3.90 5.57
CA LYS A 65 -0.83 -4.69 6.81
C LYS A 65 -1.67 -4.04 7.91
N ASP A 66 -1.62 -2.72 8.04
CA ASP A 66 -2.41 -2.00 9.03
C ASP A 66 -3.91 -2.10 8.73
N ASN A 67 -4.32 -1.92 7.47
CA ASN A 67 -5.71 -2.13 7.05
C ASN A 67 -6.19 -3.57 7.31
N GLN A 68 -5.32 -4.58 7.08
CA GLN A 68 -5.64 -5.98 7.37
C GLN A 68 -5.82 -6.23 8.88
N ASN A 69 -5.04 -5.55 9.73
CA ASN A 69 -5.17 -5.67 11.17
C ASN A 69 -6.48 -5.05 11.66
N GLU A 70 -6.89 -3.91 11.11
CA GLU A 70 -8.16 -3.27 11.41
C GLU A 70 -9.34 -4.20 11.12
N ILE A 71 -9.43 -4.74 9.89
CA ILE A 71 -10.49 -5.68 9.51
C ILE A 71 -10.49 -6.93 10.42
N LYS A 72 -9.32 -7.47 10.75
CA LYS A 72 -9.21 -8.61 11.66
C LYS A 72 -9.72 -8.28 13.06
N ASN A 73 -9.45 -7.07 13.55
CA ASN A 73 -9.92 -6.61 14.84
C ASN A 73 -11.45 -6.45 14.85
N GLU A 74 -12.03 -5.90 13.78
CA GLU A 74 -13.49 -5.82 13.62
C GLU A 74 -14.14 -7.21 13.60
N ILE A 75 -13.61 -8.15 12.82
CA ILE A 75 -14.12 -9.53 12.80
C ILE A 75 -14.04 -10.17 14.20
N ARG A 76 -12.97 -9.92 14.95
CA ARG A 76 -12.83 -10.41 16.32
C ARG A 76 -13.87 -9.78 17.25
N ALA A 77 -14.11 -8.48 17.14
CA ALA A 77 -15.14 -7.79 17.91
C ALA A 77 -16.53 -8.35 17.60
N CYS A 78 -16.86 -8.55 16.32
CA CYS A 78 -18.10 -9.19 15.89
C CYS A 78 -18.23 -10.61 16.45
N ARG A 79 -17.16 -11.43 16.38
CA ARG A 79 -17.17 -12.78 16.96
C ARG A 79 -17.48 -12.73 18.46
N ASN A 80 -16.78 -11.89 19.20
CA ASN A 80 -16.98 -11.78 20.65
C ASN A 80 -18.41 -11.34 21.00
N LEU A 81 -19.01 -10.46 20.19
CA LEU A 81 -20.40 -10.06 20.36
C LEU A 81 -21.37 -11.21 20.12
N LEU A 82 -21.14 -12.00 19.07
CA LEU A 82 -21.99 -13.15 18.73
C LEU A 82 -21.85 -14.31 19.74
N GLU A 83 -20.65 -14.52 20.29
CA GLU A 83 -20.38 -15.55 21.30
C GLU A 83 -20.83 -15.12 22.71
N GLY A 84 -20.75 -13.82 23.02
CA GLY A 84 -21.09 -13.28 24.34
C GLY A 84 -22.58 -13.02 24.55
N ASN A 85 -23.34 -12.81 23.49
CA ASN A 85 -24.78 -12.68 23.58
C ASN A 85 -25.41 -14.08 23.64
N GLY A 86 -26.24 -14.34 24.66
CA GLY A 86 -27.03 -15.57 24.75
C GLY A 86 -28.01 -15.71 23.58
N ASN A 87 -28.87 -16.72 23.63
CA ASN A 87 -29.87 -17.01 22.59
C ASN A 87 -30.54 -15.74 22.05
N LEU A 88 -30.71 -15.66 20.73
CA LEU A 88 -31.41 -14.57 20.06
C LEU A 88 -32.76 -14.31 20.75
N GLN A 89 -32.93 -13.14 21.37
CA GLN A 89 -34.22 -12.74 21.95
C GLN A 89 -35.20 -12.28 20.87
N GLU A 90 -34.69 -11.64 19.82
CA GLU A 90 -35.49 -11.10 18.73
C GLU A 90 -34.81 -11.36 17.39
N PHE A 91 -35.62 -11.69 16.38
CA PHE A 91 -35.16 -11.92 15.02
C PHE A 91 -35.47 -10.70 14.15
N ASP A 92 -34.44 -9.96 13.75
CA ASP A 92 -34.59 -8.87 12.79
C ASP A 92 -34.63 -9.42 11.35
N ARG A 93 -35.83 -9.42 10.79
CA ARG A 93 -36.09 -9.91 9.43
C ARG A 93 -35.39 -9.06 8.36
N PHE A 94 -35.31 -7.75 8.54
CA PHE A 94 -34.73 -6.85 7.53
C PHE A 94 -33.22 -7.04 7.44
N ILE A 95 -32.53 -7.21 8.58
CA ILE A 95 -31.12 -7.55 8.60
C ILE A 95 -30.90 -8.92 7.94
N PHE A 96 -31.70 -9.92 8.29
CA PHE A 96 -31.60 -11.25 7.68
C PHE A 96 -31.77 -11.21 6.16
N GLU A 97 -32.82 -10.55 5.66
CA GLU A 97 -33.06 -10.39 4.23
C GLU A 97 -31.96 -9.59 3.53
N SER A 98 -31.26 -8.69 4.24
CA SER A 98 -30.15 -7.92 3.66
C SER A 98 -28.91 -8.78 3.38
N ILE A 99 -28.72 -9.88 4.13
CA ILE A 99 -27.52 -10.73 4.06
C ILE A 99 -27.79 -12.05 3.31
N VAL A 100 -28.99 -12.60 3.44
CA VAL A 100 -29.37 -13.88 2.82
C VAL A 100 -30.03 -13.65 1.46
N GLU A 101 -29.53 -14.34 0.44
CA GLU A 101 -30.11 -14.34 -0.90
C GLU A 101 -31.29 -15.32 -0.97
N LYS A 102 -31.06 -16.56 -0.50
CA LYS A 102 -32.06 -17.64 -0.55
C LYS A 102 -31.92 -18.56 0.65
N VAL A 103 -33.04 -19.16 1.05
CA VAL A 103 -33.11 -20.22 2.07
C VAL A 103 -33.58 -21.49 1.38
N ILE A 104 -32.83 -22.58 1.55
CA ILE A 104 -33.17 -23.89 1.02
C ILE A 104 -33.50 -24.80 2.20
N VAL A 105 -34.69 -25.39 2.20
CA VAL A 105 -35.12 -26.39 3.18
C VAL A 105 -35.04 -27.76 2.53
N VAL A 106 -34.13 -28.61 3.03
CA VAL A 106 -33.83 -29.92 2.46
C VAL A 106 -34.79 -30.99 2.98
N GLY A 107 -35.36 -30.83 4.19
CA GLY A 107 -36.29 -31.79 4.74
C GLY A 107 -37.06 -31.26 5.95
N TYR A 108 -38.11 -32.01 6.28
CA TYR A 108 -38.97 -31.78 7.43
C TYR A 108 -38.83 -32.97 8.38
N ASN A 109 -39.01 -32.73 9.67
CA ASN A 109 -39.12 -33.79 10.65
C ASN A 109 -40.46 -34.54 10.50
N ILE A 110 -40.64 -35.59 11.29
CA ILE A 110 -41.86 -36.42 11.29
C ILE A 110 -43.14 -35.64 11.65
N ASN A 111 -43.02 -34.48 12.30
CA ASN A 111 -44.14 -33.62 12.68
C ASN A 111 -44.52 -32.65 11.54
N GLY A 112 -43.75 -32.64 10.44
CA GLY A 112 -43.90 -31.69 9.35
C GLY A 112 -43.23 -30.34 9.60
N ASP A 113 -42.49 -30.18 10.70
CA ASP A 113 -41.71 -28.96 10.96
C ASP A 113 -40.39 -29.01 10.20
N ILE A 114 -39.86 -27.84 9.84
CA ILE A 114 -38.55 -27.72 9.20
C ILE A 114 -37.49 -28.22 10.19
N ASP A 115 -36.66 -29.19 9.78
CA ASP A 115 -35.49 -29.60 10.56
C ASP A 115 -34.41 -28.51 10.44
N PRO A 116 -34.00 -27.83 11.53
CA PRO A 116 -32.99 -26.79 11.48
C PRO A 116 -31.65 -27.24 10.89
N TYR A 117 -31.30 -28.52 11.06
CA TYR A 117 -30.07 -29.10 10.52
C TYR A 117 -30.14 -29.35 9.00
N LEU A 118 -31.34 -29.22 8.41
CA LEU A 118 -31.60 -29.37 6.98
C LEU A 118 -31.89 -28.02 6.31
N ILE A 119 -31.55 -26.91 6.96
CA ILE A 119 -31.62 -25.56 6.37
C ILE A 119 -30.25 -25.18 5.80
N THR A 120 -30.24 -24.71 4.55
CA THR A 120 -29.06 -24.12 3.92
C THR A 120 -29.32 -22.65 3.57
N PHE A 121 -28.43 -21.75 4.01
CA PHE A 121 -28.47 -20.34 3.68
C PHE A 121 -27.54 -20.03 2.50
N VAL A 122 -28.08 -19.43 1.45
CA VAL A 122 -27.30 -18.85 0.35
C VAL A 122 -27.11 -17.37 0.66
N LEU A 123 -25.87 -16.95 0.90
CA LEU A 123 -25.55 -15.56 1.27
C LEU A 123 -25.41 -14.66 0.04
N LYS A 124 -25.78 -13.39 0.18
CA LYS A 124 -25.51 -12.34 -0.79
C LYS A 124 -24.02 -11.99 -0.72
N ILE A 125 -23.24 -12.44 -1.69
CA ILE A 125 -21.84 -12.02 -1.82
C ILE A 125 -21.82 -10.71 -2.62
N GLY A 126 -21.26 -9.64 -2.04
CA GLY A 126 -21.08 -8.36 -2.73
C GLY A 126 -20.32 -8.57 -4.04
N LYS A 127 -20.87 -8.07 -5.16
CA LYS A 127 -20.23 -8.15 -6.48
C LYS A 127 -18.87 -7.46 -6.39
N ASN A 128 -17.80 -8.24 -6.60
CA ASN A 128 -16.42 -7.77 -6.66
C ASN A 128 -16.32 -6.52 -7.55
N VAL A 129 -15.65 -5.49 -7.02
CA VAL A 129 -15.24 -4.29 -7.76
C VAL A 129 -14.56 -4.78 -9.04
N LYS A 130 -15.21 -4.59 -10.20
CA LYS A 130 -14.55 -4.75 -11.49
C LYS A 130 -13.49 -3.64 -11.57
N SER A 131 -12.28 -3.93 -11.12
CA SER A 131 -11.11 -3.15 -11.46
C SER A 131 -10.93 -3.27 -12.98
N LYS A 132 -11.55 -2.34 -13.72
CA LYS A 132 -11.17 -2.10 -15.11
C LYS A 132 -9.76 -1.53 -15.08
N SER A 133 -8.76 -2.40 -15.14
CA SER A 133 -7.42 -2.03 -15.61
C SER A 133 -7.57 -1.57 -17.06
N LYS A 134 -7.80 -0.27 -17.22
CA LYS A 134 -7.82 0.40 -18.51
C LYS A 134 -6.36 0.48 -18.97
N THR A 135 -5.95 -0.46 -19.81
CA THR A 135 -4.77 -0.28 -20.67
C THR A 135 -5.01 0.98 -21.49
N ARG A 136 -4.27 2.05 -21.18
CA ARG A 136 -4.22 3.24 -22.03
C ARG A 136 -3.44 2.87 -23.29
N ASN A 137 -4.12 2.82 -24.44
CA ASN A 137 -3.48 3.22 -25.66
C ASN A 137 -4.44 3.94 -26.60
N SER A 138 -3.86 4.96 -27.23
CA SER A 138 -4.32 5.79 -28.34
C SER A 138 -5.23 7.00 -28.09
N ASN A 139 -4.79 8.08 -28.73
CA ASN A 139 -5.23 9.45 -28.72
C ASN A 139 -6.48 9.71 -29.60
N ASN A 140 -7.11 10.84 -29.28
CA ASN A 140 -7.87 11.79 -30.12
C ASN A 140 -9.34 11.52 -30.46
N GLY A 141 -10.16 12.54 -30.13
CA GLY A 141 -11.50 12.80 -30.67
C GLY A 141 -12.34 13.69 -29.74
N ASN A 142 -12.48 14.96 -30.10
CA ASN A 142 -13.21 16.04 -29.39
C ASN A 142 -14.70 15.75 -29.11
N GLY A 143 -15.26 16.37 -28.06
CA GLY A 143 -16.70 16.50 -27.85
C GLY A 143 -17.05 17.15 -26.51
N ASP A 144 -17.65 18.34 -26.57
CA ASP A 144 -18.10 19.20 -25.47
C ASP A 144 -19.22 18.58 -24.60
N GLY A 145 -19.38 19.04 -23.35
CA GLY A 145 -20.66 18.93 -22.64
C GLY A 145 -20.60 18.73 -21.12
N ASP A 146 -20.76 19.85 -20.42
CA ASP A 146 -21.47 20.08 -19.16
C ASP A 146 -20.97 19.50 -17.82
N SER A 147 -20.60 20.45 -16.97
CA SER A 147 -20.35 20.37 -15.53
C SER A 147 -21.64 20.18 -14.74
N TYR A 148 -21.62 19.27 -13.76
CA TYR A 148 -22.51 19.34 -12.60
C TYR A 148 -21.70 19.22 -11.31
N GLN A 149 -21.72 20.29 -10.51
CA GLN A 149 -21.24 20.36 -9.14
C GLN A 149 -22.00 19.39 -8.22
N SER A 150 -21.28 18.63 -7.40
CA SER A 150 -21.86 17.92 -6.24
C SER A 150 -22.20 18.91 -5.11
N PRO A 151 -23.41 18.89 -4.53
CA PRO A 151 -23.69 19.62 -3.30
C PRO A 151 -23.00 18.98 -2.10
N SER A 152 -22.54 19.86 -1.22
CA SER A 152 -21.88 19.67 0.08
C SER A 152 -22.54 18.67 1.02
N SER A 153 -21.74 17.81 1.64
CA SER A 153 -22.09 17.07 2.86
C SER A 153 -21.59 17.83 4.09
N ASP A 154 -22.47 18.55 4.79
CA ASP A 154 -22.20 18.95 6.16
C ASP A 154 -22.41 17.75 7.12
N PRO A 155 -21.61 17.63 8.18
CA PRO A 155 -21.62 16.50 9.10
C PRO A 155 -22.52 16.79 10.31
N LEU A 156 -23.36 15.83 10.70
CA LEU A 156 -23.76 15.51 12.09
C LEU A 156 -25.09 14.73 12.07
N ASN A 157 -25.06 13.46 12.48
CA ASN A 157 -26.05 13.02 13.45
C ASN A 157 -25.50 11.90 14.33
N SER A 158 -25.24 12.25 15.58
CA SER A 158 -24.88 11.37 16.69
C SER A 158 -26.13 10.73 17.26
N TYR A 159 -26.19 9.40 17.34
CA TYR A 159 -27.22 8.73 18.15
C TYR A 159 -26.76 8.67 19.61
N ASN A 160 -27.41 9.49 20.45
CA ASN A 160 -27.37 9.39 21.91
C ASN A 160 -28.24 8.22 22.37
N LEU A 161 -27.72 7.37 23.26
CA LEU A 161 -28.52 6.42 24.03
C LEU A 161 -29.19 7.13 25.23
N PRO A 162 -30.47 6.87 25.54
CA PRO A 162 -31.07 7.38 26.77
C PRO A 162 -30.56 6.59 27.98
N SER A 163 -30.12 7.31 29.02
CA SER A 163 -29.90 6.75 30.36
C SER A 163 -31.25 6.40 30.99
N VAL A 164 -31.49 5.14 31.30
CA VAL A 164 -32.65 4.75 32.11
C VAL A 164 -32.24 4.74 33.57
N ASN A 165 -32.82 5.68 34.33
CA ASN A 165 -32.69 5.78 35.77
C ASN A 165 -33.37 4.58 36.45
N ALA A 166 -32.68 4.00 37.43
CA ALA A 166 -33.23 3.00 38.33
C ALA A 166 -34.10 3.67 39.40
N CYS A 167 -35.31 3.14 39.61
CA CYS A 167 -36.07 3.18 40.86
C CYS A 167 -36.60 1.77 41.11
#